data_AF-A0A6A4GEV5-F1
#
_entry.id   AF-A0A6A4GEV5-F1
#
_cell.length_a   1.000
_cell.length_b   1.000
_cell.length_c   1.000
_cell.angle_alpha   90.00
_cell.angle_beta   90.00
_cell.angle_gamma   90.00
#
_symmetry.space_group_name_H-M   'P 1'
#
loop_
_entity.id
_entity.type
_entity.pdbx_description
1 polymer ?
#
loop_
_entity_poly.entity_id
_entity_poly.type
_entity_poly.pdbx_seq_one_letter_code
_entity_poly.pdbx_strand_id
1 'polypeptide(L)'
;MSSSNGSLSNGTTTLPPTLVATHLVSSLNGASTPPPSYLAVTKQNGMATSSSNTSKVSTKTSHSLTTSEVSIKSSSEYQSSSFFKHTVSSLHLDGDILHAQCLKSNRTYGSSKLNLSECIGIVCGKLIWGRRDFCSHCKSVKLEKFTLIAECVYKGETIKSTLDLTRYLQSYNGTLGLKVAKPSPELSSLFSESRWMKFKIVTEPDASVVIQNHSAGSIIKQPKFIPKKMK
;
A
#
# COMPACT_ATOMS: atom_id res chain seq x y z
N MET A 1 0.28 15.73 77.31
CA MET A 1 0.61 14.29 77.25
C MET A 1 0.80 13.99 75.77
N SER A 2 2.02 14.10 75.24
CA SER A 2 3.03 13.03 75.18
C SER A 2 2.46 11.84 74.40
N SER A 3 2.97 11.39 73.26
CA SER A 3 4.39 11.23 72.91
C SER A 3 4.60 11.09 71.40
N SER A 4 5.77 11.55 70.98
CA SER A 4 6.49 11.26 69.74
C SER A 4 6.90 9.78 69.64
N ASN A 5 7.06 9.28 68.40
CA ASN A 5 8.02 8.26 67.91
C ASN A 5 7.75 8.11 66.39
N GLY A 6 8.65 8.27 65.42
CA GLY A 6 10.10 8.09 65.43
C GLY A 6 10.44 6.77 64.75
N SER A 7 10.63 6.76 63.42
CA SER A 7 11.50 5.78 62.74
C SER A 7 11.79 6.21 61.30
N LEU A 8 13.02 6.71 61.13
CA LEU A 8 13.73 6.87 59.86
C LEU A 8 14.24 5.49 59.44
N SER A 9 13.99 5.09 58.20
CA SER A 9 14.72 4.00 57.56
C SER A 9 15.46 4.55 56.33
N ASN A 10 16.79 4.51 56.41
CA ASN A 10 17.71 4.86 55.34
C ASN A 10 17.81 3.68 54.38
N GLY A 11 17.20 3.80 53.20
CA GLY A 11 17.34 2.86 52.10
C GLY A 11 18.54 3.22 51.23
N THR A 12 19.61 2.42 51.37
CA THR A 12 20.87 2.51 50.63
C THR A 12 20.66 2.47 49.11
N THR A 13 21.02 3.56 48.45
CA THR A 13 21.06 3.69 46.98
C THR A 13 22.21 2.84 46.43
N THR A 14 21.90 1.66 45.91
CA THR A 14 22.86 0.83 45.17
C THR A 14 22.75 1.19 43.68
N LEU A 15 23.76 1.88 43.16
CA LEU A 15 23.89 2.21 41.74
C LEU A 15 24.20 0.92 40.93
N PRO A 16 23.56 0.72 39.77
CA PRO A 16 23.89 -0.40 38.89
C PRO A 16 25.26 -0.17 38.20
N PRO A 17 25.99 -1.25 37.88
CA PRO A 17 27.29 -1.15 37.22
C PRO A 17 27.15 -0.59 35.80
N THR A 18 27.94 0.44 35.52
CA THR A 18 28.17 1.00 34.19
C THR A 18 28.82 -0.07 33.30
N LEU A 19 28.04 -0.70 32.43
CA LEU A 19 28.56 -1.52 31.34
C LEU A 19 29.06 -0.59 30.23
N VAL A 20 30.38 -0.50 30.12
CA VAL A 20 31.08 0.08 28.98
C VAL A 20 30.93 -0.87 27.79
N ALA A 21 29.99 -0.56 26.89
CA ALA A 21 29.84 -1.28 25.63
C ALA A 21 30.88 -0.78 24.61
N THR A 22 31.89 -1.60 24.36
CA THR A 22 32.87 -1.42 23.29
C THR A 22 32.17 -1.43 21.93
N HIS A 23 32.39 -0.38 21.14
CA HIS A 23 31.91 -0.27 19.76
C HIS A 23 32.56 -1.34 18.87
N LEU A 24 31.75 -2.26 18.34
CA LEU A 24 32.08 -3.02 17.13
C LEU A 24 31.40 -2.34 15.93
N VAL A 25 32.22 -1.65 15.15
CA VAL A 25 31.86 -1.07 13.86
C VAL A 25 31.90 -2.20 12.83
N SER A 26 30.74 -2.80 12.54
CA SER A 26 30.58 -3.71 11.40
C SER A 26 30.00 -2.93 10.24
N SER A 27 30.89 -2.47 9.36
CA SER A 27 30.57 -1.93 8.05
C SER A 27 30.09 -3.07 7.14
N LEU A 28 28.83 -3.03 6.71
CA LEU A 28 28.32 -3.88 5.63
C LEU A 28 27.64 -2.97 4.60
N ASN A 29 28.43 -2.62 3.59
CA ASN A 29 27.97 -2.02 2.34
C ASN A 29 27.13 -3.05 1.59
N GLY A 30 25.81 -3.03 1.81
CA GLY A 30 24.83 -3.74 0.99
C GLY A 30 24.14 -2.75 0.06
N ALA A 31 24.63 -2.64 -1.18
CA ALA A 31 23.97 -1.88 -2.24
C ALA A 31 22.61 -2.52 -2.57
N SER A 32 21.53 -1.95 -1.99
CA SER A 32 20.16 -2.30 -2.35
C SER A 32 19.75 -1.49 -3.57
N THR A 33 19.82 -2.11 -4.74
CA THR A 33 19.21 -1.62 -5.98
C THR A 33 17.71 -1.36 -5.77
N PRO A 34 17.16 -0.19 -6.13
CA PRO A 34 15.74 0.07 -6.04
C PRO A 34 14.97 -0.70 -7.13
N PRO A 35 13.78 -1.26 -6.83
CA PRO A 35 12.93 -1.86 -7.84
C PRO A 35 12.34 -0.79 -8.80
N PRO A 36 12.05 -1.16 -10.06
CA PRO A 36 11.62 -0.25 -11.11
C PRO A 36 10.27 0.40 -10.77
N SER A 37 10.21 1.71 -11.01
CA SER A 37 9.04 2.55 -10.82
C SER A 37 8.00 2.26 -11.91
N TYR A 38 6.78 1.90 -11.51
CA TYR A 38 5.64 1.81 -12.45
C TYR A 38 5.21 3.21 -12.86
N LEU A 39 5.21 3.44 -14.18
CA LEU A 39 4.68 4.63 -14.84
C LEU A 39 3.19 4.78 -14.53
N ALA A 40 2.82 5.89 -13.88
CA ALA A 40 1.43 6.33 -13.75
C ALA A 40 1.03 7.11 -15.01
N VAL A 41 0.06 6.56 -15.75
CA VAL A 41 -0.62 7.23 -16.87
C VAL A 41 -1.62 8.23 -16.30
N THR A 42 -1.35 9.52 -16.48
CA THR A 42 -2.28 10.61 -16.20
C THR A 42 -3.22 10.81 -17.40
N LYS A 43 -4.52 10.53 -17.22
CA LYS A 43 -5.58 11.00 -18.12
C LYS A 43 -6.10 12.35 -17.62
N GLN A 44 -5.77 13.41 -18.35
CA GLN A 44 -6.49 14.67 -18.36
C GLN A 44 -7.89 14.45 -18.97
N ASN A 45 -8.90 15.04 -18.34
CA ASN A 45 -10.15 15.57 -18.91
C ASN A 45 -10.73 16.44 -17.78
N GLY A 46 -11.16 17.68 -17.97
CA GLY A 46 -11.77 18.30 -19.14
C GLY A 46 -12.95 19.09 -18.59
N MET A 47 -12.77 20.40 -18.56
CA MET A 47 -13.63 21.46 -18.03
C MET A 47 -15.02 21.49 -18.68
N ALA A 48 -16.10 21.65 -17.90
CA ALA A 48 -17.33 22.31 -18.35
C ALA A 48 -18.21 22.72 -17.17
N THR A 49 -18.85 23.87 -17.38
CA THR A 49 -19.54 24.75 -16.45
C THR A 49 -21.05 24.54 -16.41
N SER A 50 -21.64 24.89 -15.26
CA SER A 50 -22.88 25.68 -15.09
C SER A 50 -24.25 25.18 -15.59
N SER A 51 -25.21 25.29 -14.67
CA SER A 51 -26.58 25.84 -14.85
C SER A 51 -27.77 24.89 -14.78
N SER A 52 -28.85 25.47 -14.27
CA SER A 52 -30.01 24.93 -13.58
C SER A 52 -31.28 24.78 -14.43
N ASN A 53 -32.26 24.07 -13.84
CA ASN A 53 -33.73 24.25 -13.92
C ASN A 53 -34.62 23.43 -14.87
N THR A 54 -35.65 22.86 -14.22
CA THR A 54 -37.09 22.72 -14.57
C THR A 54 -37.59 21.70 -15.62
N SER A 55 -38.29 20.69 -15.07
CA SER A 55 -39.59 20.09 -15.47
C SER A 55 -40.07 20.11 -16.93
N LYS A 56 -40.39 18.91 -17.47
CA LYS A 56 -41.75 18.49 -17.91
C LYS A 56 -41.75 17.08 -18.54
N VAL A 57 -42.89 16.41 -18.34
CA VAL A 57 -43.29 15.08 -18.82
C VAL A 57 -43.35 14.99 -20.35
N SER A 58 -42.87 13.87 -20.92
CA SER A 58 -43.51 13.18 -22.06
C SER A 58 -42.91 11.79 -22.27
N THR A 59 -43.79 10.81 -22.35
CA THR A 59 -43.56 9.43 -22.74
C THR A 59 -43.25 9.33 -24.23
N LYS A 60 -42.22 8.56 -24.60
CA LYS A 60 -42.15 7.80 -25.86
C LYS A 60 -40.96 6.82 -25.84
N THR A 61 -41.30 5.57 -26.07
CA THR A 61 -40.43 4.40 -26.26
C THR A 61 -39.42 4.63 -27.37
N SER A 62 -38.14 4.42 -27.09
CA SER A 62 -37.10 4.17 -28.08
C SER A 62 -35.95 3.38 -27.44
N HIS A 63 -35.65 2.23 -28.05
CA HIS A 63 -34.63 1.31 -27.63
C HIS A 63 -33.24 1.97 -27.72
N SER A 64 -32.59 2.15 -26.57
CA SER A 64 -31.19 2.57 -26.49
C SER A 64 -30.41 1.49 -25.76
N LEU A 65 -29.50 0.84 -26.50
CA LEU A 65 -28.46 -0.02 -25.96
C LEU A 65 -27.53 0.82 -25.09
N THR A 66 -27.89 0.96 -23.83
CA THR A 66 -27.03 1.53 -22.80
C THR A 66 -26.10 0.44 -22.34
N THR A 67 -24.88 0.47 -22.86
CA THR A 67 -23.72 -0.21 -22.25
C THR A 67 -23.56 0.34 -20.84
N SER A 68 -24.24 -0.34 -19.92
CA SER A 68 -24.12 -0.12 -18.50
C SER A 68 -22.71 -0.51 -18.12
N GLU A 69 -21.81 0.47 -17.98
CA GLU A 69 -20.58 0.29 -17.23
C GLU A 69 -20.95 0.10 -15.77
N VAL A 70 -21.41 -1.11 -15.46
CA VAL A 70 -21.56 -1.60 -14.10
C VAL A 70 -20.13 -1.71 -13.58
N SER A 71 -19.68 -0.67 -12.89
CA SER A 71 -18.56 -0.78 -11.97
C SER A 71 -18.98 -1.75 -10.88
N ILE A 72 -18.77 -3.05 -11.11
CA ILE A 72 -18.91 -4.10 -10.11
C ILE A 72 -17.78 -3.86 -9.10
N LYS A 73 -18.00 -2.91 -8.19
CA LYS A 73 -17.24 -2.86 -6.94
C LYS A 73 -17.56 -4.17 -6.22
N SER A 74 -16.60 -5.08 -6.27
CA SER A 74 -16.64 -6.40 -5.65
C SER A 74 -17.27 -6.30 -4.25
N SER A 75 -18.45 -6.90 -4.04
CA SER A 75 -19.20 -6.82 -2.78
C SER A 75 -18.44 -7.41 -1.59
N SER A 76 -17.36 -8.16 -1.84
CA SER A 76 -16.49 -8.77 -0.84
C SER A 76 -15.66 -7.75 -0.03
N GLU A 77 -15.28 -6.60 -0.62
CA GLU A 77 -14.47 -5.59 0.08
C GLU A 77 -15.30 -4.79 1.10
N TYR A 78 -16.59 -4.58 0.82
CA TYR A 78 -17.50 -3.88 1.73
C TYR A 78 -17.89 -4.73 2.95
N GLN A 79 -17.96 -6.06 2.82
CA GLN A 79 -18.31 -6.92 3.95
C GLN A 79 -17.18 -7.13 4.96
N SER A 80 -15.91 -7.08 4.51
CA SER A 80 -14.78 -7.31 5.42
C SER A 80 -14.58 -6.16 6.42
N SER A 81 -14.76 -4.92 5.97
CA SER A 81 -14.50 -3.73 6.81
C SER A 81 -15.60 -3.46 7.83
N SER A 82 -16.86 -3.82 7.52
CA SER A 82 -17.97 -3.71 8.47
C SER A 82 -17.82 -4.71 9.61
N PHE A 83 -17.43 -5.95 9.31
CA PHE A 83 -17.24 -6.99 10.32
C PHE A 83 -16.22 -6.57 11.39
N PHE A 84 -15.07 -6.02 10.98
CA PHE A 84 -14.05 -5.55 11.92
C PHE A 84 -14.62 -4.54 12.94
N LYS A 85 -15.41 -3.57 12.46
CA LYS A 85 -16.02 -2.53 13.31
C LYS A 85 -16.99 -3.11 14.34
N HIS A 86 -17.63 -4.24 14.07
CA HIS A 86 -18.52 -4.92 15.01
C HIS A 86 -17.79 -5.83 15.99
N THR A 87 -16.60 -6.31 15.64
CA THR A 87 -15.79 -7.19 16.49
C THR A 87 -14.86 -6.46 17.46
N VAL A 88 -14.66 -5.14 17.29
CA VAL A 88 -13.77 -4.35 18.14
C VAL A 88 -14.58 -3.35 18.93
N SER A 89 -14.54 -3.45 20.27
CA SER A 89 -15.32 -2.60 21.16
C SER A 89 -14.60 -1.29 21.54
N SER A 90 -13.28 -1.36 21.71
CA SER A 90 -12.44 -0.17 21.95
C SER A 90 -11.15 -0.27 21.15
N LEU A 91 -10.71 0.89 20.66
CA LEU A 91 -9.49 1.05 19.90
C LEU A 91 -8.85 2.38 20.30
N HIS A 92 -7.60 2.33 20.75
CA HIS A 92 -6.83 3.52 21.08
C HIS A 92 -5.36 3.34 20.69
N LEU A 93 -4.68 4.46 20.51
CA LEU A 93 -3.28 4.50 20.09
C LEU A 93 -2.44 5.03 21.24
N ASP A 94 -1.39 4.31 21.59
CA ASP A 94 -0.36 4.73 22.55
C ASP A 94 0.99 4.72 21.84
N GLY A 95 1.46 5.92 21.45
CA GLY A 95 2.61 6.06 20.55
C GLY A 95 2.34 5.42 19.19
N ASP A 96 3.05 4.32 18.89
CA ASP A 96 2.89 3.51 17.69
C ASP A 96 2.16 2.18 17.93
N ILE A 97 1.81 1.89 19.18
CA ILE A 97 1.13 0.65 19.55
C ILE A 97 -0.38 0.88 19.52
N LEU A 98 -1.06 0.13 18.66
CA LEU A 98 -2.51 0.10 18.59
C LEU A 98 -3.04 -0.91 19.58
N HIS A 99 -3.80 -0.43 20.57
CA HIS A 99 -4.44 -1.25 21.59
C HIS A 99 -5.92 -1.45 21.23
N ALA A 100 -6.37 -2.70 21.25
CA ALA A 100 -7.74 -3.06 20.93
C ALA A 100 -8.35 -4.01 21.96
N GLN A 101 -9.67 -3.91 22.12
CA GLN A 101 -10.49 -4.96 22.72
C GLN A 101 -11.30 -5.66 21.63
N CYS A 102 -10.97 -6.92 21.39
CA CYS A 102 -11.47 -7.73 20.29
C CYS A 102 -12.41 -8.83 20.81
N LEU A 103 -13.50 -9.09 20.10
CA LEU A 103 -14.46 -10.14 20.42
C LEU A 103 -13.84 -11.53 20.19
N LYS A 104 -13.97 -12.41 21.18
CA LYS A 104 -13.59 -13.83 21.13
C LYS A 104 -14.77 -14.70 20.70
N SER A 105 -14.49 -15.94 20.32
CA SER A 105 -15.53 -16.92 19.95
C SER A 105 -16.52 -17.22 21.09
N ASN A 106 -16.06 -17.13 22.34
CA ASN A 106 -16.89 -17.32 23.54
C ASN A 106 -17.74 -16.07 23.92
N ARG A 107 -17.86 -15.08 23.02
CA ARG A 107 -18.56 -13.80 23.24
C ARG A 107 -17.99 -12.90 24.34
N THR A 108 -16.78 -13.18 24.83
CA THR A 108 -16.04 -12.27 25.72
C THR A 108 -15.08 -11.39 24.92
N TYR A 109 -14.49 -10.37 25.53
CA TYR A 109 -13.49 -9.52 24.88
C TYR A 109 -12.06 -9.89 25.34
N GLY A 110 -11.12 -9.89 24.40
CA GLY A 110 -9.68 -10.00 24.65
C GLY A 110 -8.97 -8.69 24.38
N SER A 111 -7.97 -8.35 25.20
CA SER A 111 -7.06 -7.26 24.89
C SER A 111 -5.98 -7.75 23.94
N SER A 112 -5.73 -6.99 22.88
CA SER A 112 -4.68 -7.25 21.90
C SER A 112 -3.95 -5.95 21.58
N LYS A 113 -2.68 -6.09 21.17
CA LYS A 113 -1.83 -4.98 20.75
C LYS A 113 -1.25 -5.25 19.37
N LEU A 114 -1.01 -4.22 18.58
CA LEU A 114 -0.34 -4.30 17.29
C LEU A 114 0.58 -3.10 17.12
N ASN A 115 1.85 -3.34 16.83
CA ASN A 115 2.78 -2.26 16.50
C ASN A 115 2.55 -1.79 15.05
N LEU A 116 2.10 -0.54 14.91
CA LEU A 116 1.84 0.06 13.60
C LEU A 116 3.13 0.42 12.85
N SER A 117 4.23 0.73 13.55
CA SER A 117 5.53 1.00 12.92
C SER A 117 6.08 -0.20 12.16
N GLU A 118 5.66 -1.42 12.48
CA GLU A 118 6.10 -2.63 11.77
C GLU A 118 5.39 -2.84 10.42
N CYS A 119 4.26 -2.17 10.20
CA CYS A 119 3.39 -2.42 9.05
C CYS A 119 2.95 -1.17 8.29
N ILE A 120 3.21 0.02 8.83
CA ILE A 120 2.94 1.30 8.19
C ILE A 120 4.25 2.08 8.07
N GLY A 121 4.47 2.64 6.89
CA GLY A 121 5.55 3.58 6.61
C GLY A 121 5.05 4.72 5.74
N ILE A 122 5.97 5.49 5.18
CA ILE A 122 5.65 6.73 4.47
C ILE A 122 6.20 6.68 3.04
N VAL A 123 5.40 7.15 2.09
CA VAL A 123 5.82 7.39 0.71
C VAL A 123 5.29 8.75 0.27
N CYS A 124 6.19 9.67 -0.10
CA CYS A 124 5.83 11.03 -0.51
C CYS A 124 4.94 11.77 0.51
N GLY A 125 5.27 11.65 1.80
CA GLY A 125 4.50 12.24 2.91
C GLY A 125 3.14 11.61 3.16
N LYS A 126 2.82 10.47 2.54
CA LYS A 126 1.58 9.72 2.76
C LYS A 126 1.83 8.41 3.48
N LEU A 127 0.97 8.07 4.43
CA LEU A 127 0.96 6.80 5.16
C LEU A 127 0.56 5.66 4.20
N ILE A 128 1.36 4.59 4.18
CA ILE A 128 1.16 3.43 3.30
C ILE A 128 1.43 2.13 4.06
N TRP A 129 0.58 1.13 3.82
CA TRP A 129 0.71 -0.24 4.35
C TRP A 129 1.89 -1.01 3.75
N GLY A 130 2.41 -1.98 4.50
CA GLY A 130 3.51 -2.85 4.07
C GLY A 130 4.88 -2.16 4.08
N ARG A 131 4.98 -0.99 4.71
CA ARG A 131 6.23 -0.27 4.97
C ARG A 131 6.47 -0.21 6.48
N ARG A 132 7.54 0.43 6.91
CA ARG A 132 7.92 0.52 8.33
C ARG A 132 8.24 1.95 8.75
N ASP A 133 8.28 2.13 10.06
CA ASP A 133 8.87 3.28 10.75
C ASP A 133 8.20 4.63 10.43
N PHE A 134 6.88 4.67 10.24
CA PHE A 134 6.19 5.94 9.96
C PHE A 134 6.36 6.98 11.09
N CYS A 135 6.58 6.56 12.34
CA CYS A 135 6.80 7.50 13.45
C CYS A 135 8.08 8.34 13.31
N SER A 136 9.05 7.90 12.50
CA SER A 136 10.31 8.62 12.32
C SER A 136 10.17 9.93 11.52
N HIS A 137 9.17 10.05 10.65
CA HIS A 137 8.97 11.23 9.79
C HIS A 137 7.58 11.86 9.93
N CYS A 138 6.74 11.39 10.85
CA CYS A 138 5.44 12.00 11.13
C CYS A 138 5.39 12.59 12.54
N LYS A 139 4.59 13.65 12.67
CA LYS A 139 4.22 14.34 13.92
C LYS A 139 2.70 14.30 14.08
N SER A 140 2.22 14.70 15.25
CA SER A 140 0.79 14.86 15.52
C SER A 140 -0.04 13.59 15.22
N VAL A 141 0.54 12.41 15.47
CA VAL A 141 -0.11 11.12 15.19
C VAL A 141 -1.29 10.94 16.14
N LYS A 142 -2.49 10.71 15.58
CA LYS A 142 -3.69 10.46 16.35
C LYS A 142 -4.60 9.46 15.66
N LEU A 143 -5.42 8.80 16.46
CA LEU A 143 -6.45 7.89 15.97
C LEU A 143 -7.82 8.56 16.08
N GLU A 144 -8.53 8.66 14.96
CA GLU A 144 -9.92 9.10 14.92
C GLU A 144 -10.80 7.92 14.51
N LYS A 145 -11.47 7.30 15.48
CA LYS A 145 -12.23 6.04 15.33
C LYS A 145 -11.33 4.91 14.84
N PHE A 146 -11.29 4.69 13.53
CA PHE A 146 -10.47 3.67 12.85
C PHE A 146 -9.54 4.27 11.78
N THR A 147 -9.45 5.60 11.72
CA THR A 147 -8.60 6.31 10.77
C THR A 147 -7.39 6.84 11.51
N LEU A 148 -6.20 6.41 11.10
CA LEU A 148 -4.94 6.98 11.56
C LEU A 148 -4.71 8.30 10.82
N ILE A 149 -4.45 9.37 11.56
CA ILE A 149 -4.20 10.70 11.03
C ILE A 149 -2.81 11.13 11.53
N ALA A 150 -1.96 11.60 10.64
CA ALA A 150 -0.63 12.09 10.98
C ALA A 150 -0.18 13.22 10.06
N GLU A 151 0.76 14.03 10.52
CA GLU A 151 1.39 15.09 9.75
C GLU A 151 2.83 14.69 9.42
N CYS A 152 3.09 14.33 8.16
CA CYS A 152 4.35 13.72 7.76
C CYS A 152 5.17 14.69 6.91
N VAL A 153 6.48 14.75 7.16
CA VAL A 153 7.39 15.67 6.47
C VAL A 153 7.88 15.04 5.17
N TYR A 154 7.76 15.77 4.06
CA TYR A 154 8.30 15.37 2.76
C TYR A 154 8.87 16.59 2.04
N LYS A 155 10.15 16.53 1.66
CA LYS A 155 10.88 17.64 1.02
C LYS A 155 10.78 18.98 1.77
N GLY A 156 10.76 18.92 3.10
CA GLY A 156 10.65 20.11 3.96
C GLY A 156 9.21 20.60 4.19
N GLU A 157 8.22 20.05 3.49
CA GLU A 157 6.82 20.40 3.66
C GLU A 157 6.12 19.41 4.60
N THR A 158 5.17 19.89 5.39
CA THR A 158 4.34 19.04 6.26
C THR A 158 3.05 18.68 5.54
N ILE A 159 2.83 17.40 5.31
CA ILE A 159 1.68 16.86 4.59
C ILE A 159 0.79 16.11 5.59
N LYS A 160 -0.47 16.53 5.70
CA LYS A 160 -1.48 15.78 6.46
C LYS A 160 -1.86 14.52 5.69
N SER A 161 -1.65 13.36 6.32
CA SER A 161 -1.98 12.06 5.77
C SER A 161 -3.00 11.32 6.63
N THR A 162 -3.88 10.58 5.98
CA THR A 162 -4.90 9.75 6.61
C THR A 162 -4.82 8.32 6.08
N LEU A 163 -5.05 7.33 6.95
CA LEU A 163 -5.02 5.92 6.62
C LEU A 163 -6.15 5.19 7.32
N ASP A 164 -7.05 4.59 6.55
CA ASP A 164 -8.13 3.74 7.10
C ASP A 164 -7.56 2.39 7.54
N LEU A 165 -7.63 2.11 8.84
CA LEU A 165 -7.14 0.88 9.45
C LEU A 165 -8.03 -0.32 9.14
N THR A 166 -9.33 -0.10 8.90
CA THR A 166 -10.28 -1.20 8.68
C THR A 166 -10.08 -1.94 7.37
N ARG A 167 -9.31 -1.34 6.44
CA ARG A 167 -9.00 -1.96 5.15
C ARG A 167 -8.05 -3.15 5.29
N TYR A 168 -7.15 -3.11 6.27
CA TYR A 168 -6.09 -4.10 6.43
C TYR A 168 -5.98 -4.69 7.83
N LEU A 169 -6.72 -4.22 8.82
CA LEU A 169 -6.83 -4.89 10.11
C LEU A 169 -7.92 -5.95 10.09
N GLN A 170 -7.68 -7.03 10.84
CA GLN A 170 -8.65 -8.08 11.12
C GLN A 170 -8.59 -8.45 12.60
N SER A 171 -9.73 -8.90 13.13
CA SER A 171 -9.84 -9.43 14.48
C SER A 171 -10.24 -10.90 14.39
N TYR A 172 -9.48 -11.78 15.03
CA TYR A 172 -9.78 -13.20 15.09
C TYR A 172 -9.57 -13.73 16.50
N ASN A 173 -10.63 -14.29 17.09
CA ASN A 173 -10.65 -14.86 18.44
C ASN A 173 -9.99 -13.96 19.50
N GLY A 174 -10.38 -12.68 19.54
CA GLY A 174 -9.82 -11.71 20.48
C GLY A 174 -8.39 -11.22 20.17
N THR A 175 -7.82 -11.59 19.03
CA THR A 175 -6.48 -11.16 18.59
C THR A 175 -6.60 -10.23 17.39
N LEU A 176 -5.89 -9.10 17.46
CA LEU A 176 -5.77 -8.13 16.37
C LEU A 176 -4.61 -8.54 15.44
N GLY A 177 -4.85 -8.52 14.14
CA GLY A 177 -3.83 -8.84 13.13
C GLY A 177 -4.03 -8.11 11.81
N LEU A 178 -3.13 -8.35 10.87
CA LEU A 178 -3.20 -7.82 9.50
C LEU A 178 -3.91 -8.83 8.58
N LYS A 179 -4.77 -8.32 7.69
CA LYS A 179 -5.45 -9.07 6.64
C LYS A 179 -4.51 -9.49 5.51
N VAL A 180 -3.41 -8.74 5.30
CA VAL A 180 -2.38 -9.17 4.35
C VAL A 180 -1.63 -10.31 5.00
N ALA A 181 -1.86 -11.52 4.49
CA ALA A 181 -1.02 -12.66 4.82
C ALA A 181 0.43 -12.22 4.66
N LYS A 182 1.23 -12.31 5.74
CA LYS A 182 2.68 -12.44 5.55
C LYS A 182 2.82 -13.50 4.46
N PRO A 183 3.50 -13.24 3.34
CA PRO A 183 3.76 -14.29 2.38
C PRO A 183 4.42 -15.40 3.20
N SER A 184 3.69 -16.50 3.42
CA SER A 184 4.30 -17.59 4.15
C SER A 184 5.51 -18.00 3.30
N PRO A 185 6.66 -18.33 3.91
CA PRO A 185 7.81 -18.78 3.14
C PRO A 185 7.43 -19.90 2.17
N GLU A 186 6.46 -20.73 2.55
CA GLU A 186 5.86 -21.78 1.71
C GLU A 186 5.13 -21.25 0.47
N LEU A 187 4.34 -20.18 0.59
CA LEU A 187 3.71 -19.53 -0.56
C LEU A 187 4.75 -18.81 -1.43
N SER A 188 5.76 -18.20 -0.81
CA SER A 188 6.89 -17.61 -1.54
C SER A 188 7.62 -18.65 -2.38
N SER A 189 7.87 -19.86 -1.85
CA SER A 189 8.46 -20.95 -2.64
C SER A 189 7.54 -21.37 -3.79
N LEU A 190 6.23 -21.53 -3.56
CA LEU A 190 5.27 -21.97 -4.57
C LEU A 190 5.13 -20.99 -5.74
N PHE A 191 5.14 -19.68 -5.48
CA PHE A 191 5.10 -18.67 -6.55
C PHE A 191 6.46 -18.41 -7.18
N SER A 192 7.57 -18.67 -6.49
CA SER A 192 8.92 -18.56 -7.07
C SER A 192 9.28 -19.74 -8.00
N GLU A 193 8.76 -20.93 -7.73
CA GLU A 193 9.02 -22.15 -8.51
C GLU A 193 8.07 -22.36 -9.70
N SER A 194 7.32 -21.31 -10.04
CA SER A 194 6.37 -21.29 -11.14
C SER A 194 7.05 -21.34 -12.51
N ARG A 195 7.60 -22.51 -12.86
CA ARG A 195 8.14 -22.90 -14.17
C ARG A 195 7.09 -22.91 -15.30
N TRP A 196 5.85 -22.50 -15.01
CA TRP A 196 4.73 -22.50 -15.94
C TRP A 196 4.67 -21.27 -16.85
N MET A 197 5.40 -20.19 -16.56
CA MET A 197 5.64 -19.08 -17.51
C MET A 197 6.90 -19.35 -18.35
N LYS A 198 6.95 -20.49 -19.06
CA LYS A 198 7.72 -20.59 -20.30
C LYS A 198 6.81 -20.18 -21.44
N PHE A 199 6.67 -18.87 -21.68
CA PHE A 199 6.12 -18.41 -22.95
C PHE A 199 7.06 -18.91 -24.05
N LYS A 200 6.66 -19.97 -24.75
CA LYS A 200 7.27 -20.30 -26.02
C LYS A 200 6.83 -19.19 -26.97
N ILE A 201 7.72 -18.23 -27.19
CA ILE A 201 7.60 -17.29 -28.30
C ILE A 201 7.66 -18.17 -29.55
N VAL A 202 6.51 -18.41 -30.16
CA VAL A 202 6.44 -18.95 -31.51
C VAL A 202 6.75 -17.77 -32.40
N THR A 203 8.05 -17.56 -32.69
CA THR A 203 8.43 -16.75 -33.84
C THR A 203 7.92 -17.50 -35.07
N GLU A 204 6.93 -16.94 -35.75
CA GLU A 204 6.57 -17.43 -37.07
C GLU A 204 7.84 -17.49 -37.93
N PRO A 205 8.10 -18.61 -38.62
CA PRO A 205 9.15 -18.65 -39.62
C PRO A 205 8.80 -17.67 -40.72
N ASP A 206 9.66 -16.67 -40.89
CA ASP A 206 9.63 -15.67 -41.94
C ASP A 206 9.35 -16.33 -43.31
N ALA A 207 8.16 -16.10 -43.85
CA ALA A 207 7.68 -16.68 -45.11
C ALA A 207 8.28 -15.99 -46.35
N SER A 208 9.52 -15.49 -46.27
CA SER A 208 10.15 -14.71 -47.33
C SER A 208 11.16 -15.49 -48.21
N VAL A 209 11.33 -16.79 -47.99
CA VAL A 209 12.23 -17.62 -48.81
C VAL A 209 11.47 -18.72 -49.52
N VAL A 210 10.81 -18.41 -50.63
CA VAL A 210 10.76 -19.22 -51.88
C VAL A 210 10.00 -18.36 -52.89
N ILE A 211 10.70 -17.64 -53.78
CA ILE A 211 10.57 -17.78 -55.25
C ILE A 211 11.89 -17.28 -55.84
N GLN A 212 12.81 -18.21 -56.09
CA GLN A 212 13.96 -18.00 -56.95
C GLN A 212 13.55 -18.39 -58.38
N ASN A 213 13.49 -17.37 -59.24
CA ASN A 213 13.79 -17.38 -60.68
C ASN A 213 13.01 -18.32 -61.61
N HIS A 214 12.08 -17.74 -62.37
CA HIS A 214 12.01 -17.99 -63.81
C HIS A 214 12.20 -16.67 -64.58
N SER A 215 13.27 -16.68 -65.37
CA SER A 215 13.61 -15.84 -66.53
C SER A 215 12.52 -14.95 -67.13
N ALA A 216 12.79 -13.66 -67.26
CA ALA A 216 13.00 -12.95 -68.54
C ALA A 216 12.93 -11.44 -68.31
N GLY A 217 13.72 -10.69 -69.08
CA GLY A 217 14.15 -9.34 -68.75
C GLY A 217 13.05 -8.30 -68.62
N SER A 218 13.33 -7.29 -67.79
CA SER A 218 13.02 -5.91 -68.16
C SER A 218 13.95 -4.95 -67.43
N ILE A 219 14.63 -4.15 -68.23
CA ILE A 219 15.52 -3.07 -67.85
C ILE A 219 14.66 -1.95 -67.26
N ILE A 220 14.74 -1.69 -65.96
CA ILE A 220 14.17 -0.47 -65.37
C ILE A 220 15.24 0.27 -64.58
N LYS A 221 15.47 1.49 -65.06
CA LYS A 221 16.47 2.47 -64.61
C LYS A 221 16.28 2.85 -63.15
N GLN A 222 17.41 2.97 -62.44
CA GLN A 222 17.51 3.50 -61.09
C GLN A 222 17.25 5.03 -61.06
N PRO A 223 16.42 5.56 -60.14
CA PRO A 223 16.38 6.98 -59.86
C PRO A 223 17.51 7.40 -58.90
N LYS A 224 18.29 8.37 -59.35
CA LYS A 224 19.42 8.99 -58.66
C LYS A 224 18.90 9.89 -57.52
N PHE A 225 19.13 9.51 -56.27
CA PHE A 225 18.71 10.30 -55.10
C PHE A 225 19.76 11.37 -54.76
N ILE A 226 19.35 12.64 -54.75
CA ILE A 226 20.20 13.80 -54.41
C ILE A 226 19.80 14.27 -53.00
N PRO A 227 20.71 14.32 -52.01
CA PRO A 227 20.38 14.86 -50.70
C PRO A 227 20.40 16.41 -50.71
N LYS A 228 19.27 17.03 -50.33
CA LYS A 228 19.20 18.46 -50.03
C LYS A 228 19.78 18.72 -48.63
N LYS A 229 20.80 19.56 -48.54
CA LYS A 229 21.26 20.18 -47.30
C LYS A 229 20.22 21.21 -46.85
N MET A 230 19.66 21.05 -45.65
CA MET A 230 18.96 22.11 -44.92
C MET A 230 20.00 23.00 -44.23
N LYS A 231 19.73 24.30 -44.24
CA LYS A 231 20.51 25.37 -43.63
C LYS A 231 19.63 26.04 -42.58
#